data_AF-A0A7S0XYF9-F1
#
_entry.id   AF-A0A7S0XYF9-F1
#
_cell.length_a   1.000
_cell.length_b   1.000
_cell.length_c   1.000
_cell.angle_alpha   90.00
_cell.angle_beta   90.00
_cell.angle_gamma   90.00
#
_symmetry.space_group_name_H-M   'P 1'
#
loop_
_entity.id
_entity.type
_entity.pdbx_description
1 polymer ?
#
loop_
_entity_poly.entity_id
_entity_poly.type
_entity_poly.pdbx_seq_one_letter_code
_entity_poly.pdbx_strand_id
1 'polypeptide(L)'
;QHANSAVVLSATKIIIKLLDLITGEEKIKGYLKALAPPLVTLMSGKSEIQYVALRNIQLLCQVRPMLLKNDVKVFFCKYNDPIYVKMEKLDVLVMLSHSGNIDQVLMEFNEYATEIDDEFVRKSVRSIGRCAVKLPDAAERCVKV
;
A
#
# COMPACT_ATOMS: atom_id res chain seq x y z
N GLN A 1 4.58 10.95 19.73
CA GLN A 1 3.65 10.49 18.69
C GLN A 1 2.45 11.44 18.73
N HIS A 2 2.20 12.22 17.67
CA HIS A 2 1.08 13.16 17.66
C HIS A 2 -0.21 12.43 17.29
N ALA A 3 -1.28 12.67 18.05
CA ALA A 3 -2.59 12.05 17.81
C ALA A 3 -3.26 12.51 16.50
N ASN A 4 -2.80 13.63 15.93
CA ASN A 4 -3.43 14.24 14.76
C ASN A 4 -2.81 13.74 13.45
N SER A 5 -3.58 12.95 12.70
CA SER A 5 -3.23 12.41 11.39
C SER A 5 -2.84 13.49 10.37
N ALA A 6 -3.45 14.68 10.44
CA ALA A 6 -3.14 15.79 9.53
C ALA A 6 -1.72 16.32 9.74
N VAL A 7 -1.26 16.37 11.00
CA VAL A 7 0.12 16.80 11.32
C VAL A 7 1.12 15.76 10.80
N VAL A 8 0.83 14.47 10.99
CA VAL A 8 1.68 13.37 10.49
C VAL A 8 1.80 13.42 8.96
N LEU A 9 0.69 13.56 8.25
CA LEU A 9 0.69 13.62 6.78
C LEU A 9 1.39 14.88 6.25
N SER A 10 1.16 16.04 6.88
CA SER A 10 1.81 17.30 6.49
C SER A 10 3.33 17.24 6.71
N ALA A 11 3.76 16.72 7.87
CA ALA A 11 5.17 16.51 8.16
C ALA A 11 5.79 15.53 7.16
N THR A 12 5.11 14.42 6.85
CA THR A 12 5.58 13.43 5.87
C THR A 12 5.77 14.06 4.49
N LYS A 13 4.81 14.89 4.05
CA LYS A 13 4.91 15.62 2.77
C LYS A 13 6.14 16.53 2.73
N ILE A 14 6.39 17.30 3.79
CA ILE A 14 7.54 18.21 3.86
C ILE A 14 8.84 17.41 3.87
N ILE A 15 8.93 16.35 4.69
CA ILE A 15 10.13 15.50 4.77
C ILE A 15 10.45 14.92 3.41
N ILE A 16 9.47 14.34 2.71
CA ILE A 16 9.67 13.77 1.37
C ILE A 16 10.16 14.84 0.38
N LYS A 17 9.65 16.07 0.46
CA LYS A 17 10.12 17.16 -0.39
C LYS A 17 11.56 17.58 -0.08
N LEU A 18 11.95 17.56 1.19
CA LEU A 18 13.32 17.87 1.62
C LEU A 18 14.31 16.75 1.28
N LEU A 19 13.87 15.49 1.18
CA LEU A 19 14.72 14.39 0.75
C LEU A 19 15.29 14.59 -0.67
N ASP A 20 14.62 15.37 -1.52
CA ASP A 20 15.12 15.71 -2.87
C ASP A 20 16.40 16.58 -2.82
N LEU A 21 16.65 17.27 -1.69
CA LEU A 21 17.80 18.14 -1.50
C LEU A 21 18.99 17.43 -0.83
N ILE A 22 18.81 16.20 -0.36
CA ILE A 22 19.85 15.46 0.38
C ILE A 22 20.68 14.63 -0.58
N THR A 23 21.98 14.91 -0.66
CA THR A 23 22.95 14.08 -1.36
C THR A 23 23.46 12.98 -0.42
N GLY A 24 22.81 11.81 -0.46
CA GLY A 24 23.26 10.62 0.27
C GLY A 24 22.20 9.52 0.33
N GLU A 25 22.34 8.47 -0.48
CA GLU A 25 21.37 7.37 -0.54
C GLU A 25 21.15 6.67 0.81
N GLU A 26 22.19 6.48 1.61
CA GLU A 26 22.06 5.83 2.92
C GLU A 26 21.22 6.66 3.89
N LYS A 27 21.41 7.98 3.89
CA LYS A 27 20.61 8.90 4.71
C LYS A 27 19.15 8.88 4.25
N ILE A 28 18.90 8.91 2.94
CA ILE A 28 17.55 8.81 2.38
C ILE A 28 16.88 7.50 2.82
N LYS A 29 17.57 6.35 2.70
CA LYS A 29 17.06 5.05 3.16
C LYS A 29 16.76 5.05 4.66
N GLY A 30 17.61 5.68 5.48
CA GLY A 30 17.40 5.86 6.92
C GLY A 30 16.12 6.65 7.23
N TYR A 31 15.91 7.79 6.56
CA TYR A 31 14.69 8.59 6.73
C TYR A 31 13.43 7.87 6.25
N LEU A 32 13.50 7.16 5.12
CA LEU A 32 12.35 6.37 4.63
C LEU A 32 11.95 5.28 5.63
N LYS A 33 12.91 4.58 6.24
CA LYS A 33 12.64 3.63 7.32
C LYS A 33 11.99 4.28 8.54
N ALA A 34 12.41 5.49 8.91
CA ALA A 34 11.82 6.22 10.04
C ALA A 34 10.39 6.73 9.76
N LEU A 35 10.04 6.92 8.48
CA LEU A 35 8.70 7.37 8.05
C LEU A 35 7.66 6.24 7.96
N ALA A 36 8.08 4.98 7.83
CA ALA A 36 7.15 3.85 7.73
C ALA A 36 6.27 3.66 8.99
N PRO A 37 6.81 3.65 10.24
CA PRO A 37 5.99 3.41 11.44
C PRO A 37 4.87 4.43 11.67
N PRO A 38 5.07 5.76 11.47
CA PRO A 38 3.99 6.73 11.53
C PRO A 38 2.87 6.44 10.53
N LEU A 39 3.19 6.08 9.29
CA LEU A 39 2.20 5.76 8.25
C LEU A 39 1.42 4.48 8.57
N VAL A 40 2.11 3.47 9.08
CA VAL A 40 1.47 2.23 9.56
C VAL A 40 0.53 2.51 10.73
N THR A 41 0.91 3.40 11.65
CA THR A 41 0.05 3.77 12.79
C THR A 41 -1.27 4.42 12.34
N LEU A 42 -1.25 5.19 11.23
CA LEU A 42 -2.48 5.79 10.67
C LEU A 42 -3.48 4.73 10.19
N MET A 43 -3.00 3.55 9.79
CA MET A 43 -3.85 2.43 9.38
C MET A 43 -4.61 1.78 10.53
N SER A 44 -4.26 2.08 11.78
CA SER A 44 -4.98 1.62 12.98
C SER A 44 -6.07 2.60 13.44
N GLY A 45 -6.26 3.73 12.75
CA GLY A 45 -7.29 4.72 13.06
C GLY A 45 -8.70 4.31 12.62
N LYS A 46 -9.65 5.26 12.71
CA LYS A 46 -11.01 5.09 12.17
C LYS A 46 -11.00 4.98 10.63
N SER A 47 -12.01 4.36 10.04
CA SER A 47 -12.09 4.10 8.60
C SER A 47 -11.93 5.35 7.73
N GLU A 48 -12.42 6.51 8.17
CA GLU A 48 -12.28 7.78 7.46
C GLU A 48 -10.82 8.26 7.45
N ILE A 49 -10.12 8.10 8.57
CA ILE A 49 -8.70 8.43 8.69
C ILE A 49 -7.88 7.46 7.84
N GLN A 50 -8.20 6.17 7.86
CA GLN A 50 -7.54 5.17 7.03
C GLN A 50 -7.71 5.48 5.55
N TYR A 51 -8.91 5.86 5.10
CA TYR A 51 -9.15 6.23 3.71
C TYR A 51 -8.28 7.42 3.29
N VAL A 52 -8.26 8.50 4.08
CA VAL A 52 -7.40 9.66 3.79
C VAL A 52 -5.92 9.26 3.80
N ALA A 53 -5.50 8.42 4.75
CA ALA A 53 -4.14 7.92 4.83
C ALA A 53 -3.76 7.08 3.61
N LEU A 54 -4.63 6.16 3.16
CA LEU A 54 -4.42 5.33 1.98
C LEU A 54 -4.23 6.17 0.73
N ARG A 55 -5.11 7.16 0.48
CA ARG A 55 -4.96 8.08 -0.66
C ARG A 55 -3.62 8.82 -0.66
N ASN A 56 -3.19 9.27 0.52
CA ASN A 56 -1.88 9.91 0.65
C ASN A 56 -0.73 8.91 0.43
N ILE A 57 -0.80 7.72 1.02
CA ILE A 57 0.20 6.66 0.86
C ILE A 57 0.36 6.29 -0.62
N GLN A 58 -0.74 6.20 -1.38
CA GLN A 58 -0.69 5.95 -2.82
C GLN A 58 0.16 7.00 -3.56
N LEU A 59 -0.07 8.29 -3.28
CA LEU A 59 0.72 9.39 -3.85
C LEU A 59 2.18 9.31 -3.40
N LEU A 60 2.44 8.99 -2.14
CA LEU A 60 3.80 8.88 -1.62
C LEU A 60 4.56 7.70 -2.26
N CYS A 61 3.90 6.57 -2.48
CA CYS A 61 4.48 5.40 -3.13
C CYS A 61 4.81 5.66 -4.61
N GLN A 62 4.06 6.54 -5.29
CA GLN A 62 4.40 6.97 -6.66
C GLN A 62 5.70 7.79 -6.69
N VAL A 63 5.93 8.65 -5.70
CA VAL A 63 7.15 9.47 -5.61
C VAL A 63 8.34 8.66 -5.09
N ARG A 64 8.13 7.83 -4.06
CA ARG A 64 9.18 7.04 -3.39
C ARG A 64 8.69 5.60 -3.15
N PRO A 65 8.83 4.69 -4.13
CA PRO A 65 8.34 3.31 -4.03
C PRO A 65 9.04 2.45 -2.98
N MET A 66 10.16 2.92 -2.39
CA MET A 66 10.87 2.21 -1.32
C MET A 66 10.30 2.44 0.08
N LEU A 67 9.34 3.36 0.26
CA LEU A 67 8.87 3.81 1.57
C LEU A 67 8.22 2.70 2.41
N LEU A 68 7.42 1.82 1.80
CA LEU A 68 6.58 0.82 2.50
C LEU A 68 6.77 -0.61 1.97
N LYS A 69 7.93 -0.92 1.38
CA LYS A 69 8.17 -2.24 0.75
C LYS A 69 8.01 -3.43 1.70
N ASN A 70 8.33 -3.25 2.98
CA ASN A 70 8.35 -4.35 3.95
C ASN A 70 7.02 -4.54 4.71
N ASP A 71 6.10 -3.57 4.62
CA ASP A 71 4.92 -3.49 5.47
C ASP A 71 3.62 -3.86 4.72
N VAL A 72 3.72 -4.66 3.65
CA VAL A 72 2.58 -5.01 2.78
C VAL A 72 1.41 -5.64 3.55
N LYS A 73 1.70 -6.45 4.58
CA LYS A 73 0.67 -7.12 5.39
C LYS A 73 -0.28 -6.16 6.11
N VAL A 74 0.16 -4.93 6.41
CA VAL A 74 -0.66 -3.90 7.05
C VAL A 74 -1.83 -3.48 6.15
N PHE A 75 -1.67 -3.63 4.83
CA PHE A 75 -2.65 -3.23 3.83
C PHE A 75 -3.61 -4.34 3.43
N PHE A 76 -3.57 -5.51 4.06
CA PHE A 76 -4.59 -6.53 3.85
C PHE A 76 -5.95 -6.06 4.38
N CYS A 77 -7.00 -6.37 3.62
CA CYS A 77 -8.37 -6.06 3.94
C CYS A 77 -8.82 -6.90 5.13
N LYS A 78 -9.48 -6.25 6.09
CA LYS A 78 -10.18 -6.93 7.18
C LYS A 78 -11.64 -7.11 6.79
N TYR A 79 -12.29 -8.12 7.35
CA TYR A 79 -13.71 -8.38 7.14
C TYR A 79 -14.59 -7.14 7.47
N ASN A 80 -14.25 -6.41 8.53
CA ASN A 80 -15.00 -5.25 9.01
C ASN A 80 -14.61 -3.92 8.32
N ASP A 81 -13.66 -3.94 7.37
CA ASP A 81 -13.30 -2.74 6.64
C ASP A 81 -14.45 -2.35 5.69
N PRO A 82 -14.85 -1.08 5.66
CA PRO A 82 -15.86 -0.64 4.70
C PRO A 82 -15.33 -0.71 3.28
N ILE A 83 -16.25 -0.88 2.31
CA ILE A 83 -15.91 -1.12 0.91
C ILE A 83 -14.91 -0.10 0.33
N TYR A 84 -15.08 1.19 0.65
CA TYR A 84 -14.19 2.24 0.16
C TYR A 84 -12.75 2.11 0.69
N VAL A 85 -12.55 1.56 1.90
CA VAL A 85 -11.20 1.24 2.43
C VAL A 85 -10.64 0.01 1.72
N LYS A 86 -11.46 -1.04 1.55
CA LYS A 86 -11.05 -2.26 0.85
C LYS A 86 -10.58 -1.96 -0.58
N MET A 87 -11.32 -1.12 -1.31
CA MET A 87 -10.96 -0.70 -2.68
C MET A 87 -9.59 0.00 -2.74
N GLU A 88 -9.33 0.94 -1.83
CA GLU A 88 -8.05 1.67 -1.80
C GLU A 88 -6.89 0.79 -1.34
N LYS A 89 -7.13 -0.19 -0.45
CA LYS A 89 -6.15 -1.19 -0.04
C LYS A 89 -5.69 -2.05 -1.22
N LEU A 90 -6.60 -2.52 -2.08
CA LEU A 90 -6.24 -3.26 -3.30
C LEU A 90 -5.26 -2.47 -4.18
N ASP A 91 -5.53 -1.18 -4.39
CA ASP A 91 -4.66 -0.31 -5.21
C ASP A 91 -3.27 -0.12 -4.58
N VAL A 92 -3.18 0.01 -3.24
CA VAL A 92 -1.89 0.07 -2.53
C VAL A 92 -1.14 -1.27 -2.64
N LEU A 93 -1.83 -2.41 -2.48
CA LEU A 93 -1.22 -3.73 -2.58
C LEU A 93 -0.61 -3.97 -3.96
N VAL A 94 -1.29 -3.57 -5.04
CA VAL A 94 -0.72 -3.63 -6.40
C VAL A 94 0.52 -2.74 -6.52
N MET A 95 0.57 -1.57 -5.88
CA MET A 95 1.75 -0.70 -5.92
C MET A 95 2.93 -1.24 -5.12
N LEU A 96 2.67 -1.91 -4.00
CA LEU A 96 3.72 -2.48 -3.14
C LEU A 96 4.17 -3.89 -3.57
N SER A 97 3.46 -4.53 -4.49
CA SER A 97 3.82 -5.86 -4.98
C SER A 97 5.20 -5.87 -5.67
N HIS A 98 6.01 -6.87 -5.33
CA HIS A 98 7.34 -7.11 -5.89
C HIS A 98 7.65 -8.62 -5.90
N SER A 99 8.71 -9.02 -6.61
CA SER A 99 9.07 -10.44 -6.79
C SER A 99 9.15 -11.24 -5.48
N GLY A 100 9.67 -10.64 -4.40
CA GLY A 100 9.75 -11.29 -3.08
C GLY A 100 8.47 -11.36 -2.24
N ASN A 101 7.37 -10.70 -2.62
CA ASN A 101 6.11 -10.71 -1.83
C ASN A 101 4.87 -11.12 -2.64
N ILE A 102 5.03 -11.31 -3.96
CA ILE A 102 3.91 -11.49 -4.88
C ILE A 102 3.06 -12.72 -4.55
N ASP A 103 3.67 -13.81 -4.12
CA ASP A 103 2.94 -15.05 -3.80
C ASP A 103 1.95 -14.83 -2.64
N GLN A 104 2.36 -14.04 -1.64
CA GLN A 104 1.51 -13.69 -0.51
C GLN A 104 0.37 -12.75 -0.94
N VAL A 105 0.65 -11.78 -1.81
CA VAL A 105 -0.36 -10.84 -2.33
C VAL A 105 -1.37 -11.57 -3.23
N LEU A 106 -0.93 -12.52 -4.05
CA LEU A 106 -1.80 -13.31 -4.92
C LEU A 106 -2.71 -14.24 -4.13
N MET A 107 -2.18 -14.88 -3.07
CA MET A 107 -3.00 -15.70 -2.17
C MET A 107 -4.14 -14.88 -1.58
N GLU A 108 -3.83 -13.69 -1.09
CA GLU A 108 -4.82 -12.78 -0.52
C GLU A 108 -5.84 -12.29 -1.56
N PHE A 109 -5.39 -11.93 -2.78
CA PHE A 109 -6.30 -11.55 -3.86
C PHE A 109 -7.22 -12.70 -4.31
N ASN A 110 -6.77 -13.96 -4.19
CA ASN A 110 -7.61 -15.11 -4.48
C ASN A 110 -8.74 -15.25 -3.45
N GLU A 111 -8.43 -15.09 -2.15
CA GLU A 111 -9.46 -15.06 -1.11
C GLU A 111 -10.47 -13.94 -1.36
N TYR A 112 -10.01 -12.75 -1.76
CA TYR A 112 -10.89 -11.62 -2.09
C TYR A 112 -11.74 -11.84 -3.34
N ALA A 113 -11.35 -12.75 -4.24
CA ALA A 113 -12.15 -13.12 -5.41
C ALA A 113 -13.33 -14.04 -5.05
N THR A 114 -13.36 -14.57 -3.82
CA THR A 114 -14.45 -15.41 -3.29
C THR A 114 -15.42 -14.68 -2.37
N GLU A 115 -15.23 -13.37 -2.17
CA GLU A 115 -16.13 -12.51 -1.40
C GLU A 115 -17.50 -12.33 -2.09
N ILE A 116 -18.50 -11.86 -1.32
CA ILE A 116 -19.89 -11.74 -1.78
C ILE A 116 -20.11 -10.47 -2.62
N ASP A 117 -19.31 -9.43 -2.38
CA ASP A 117 -19.45 -8.13 -3.05
C ASP A 117 -18.88 -8.17 -4.46
N ASP A 118 -19.76 -8.15 -5.47
CA ASP A 118 -19.41 -8.22 -6.89
C ASP A 118 -18.42 -7.12 -7.33
N GLU A 119 -18.52 -5.92 -6.77
CA GLU A 119 -17.65 -4.81 -7.14
C GLU A 119 -16.23 -5.04 -6.63
N PHE A 120 -16.12 -5.48 -5.37
CA PHE A 120 -14.86 -5.84 -4.74
C PHE A 120 -14.19 -7.00 -5.47
N VAL A 121 -14.94 -8.07 -5.78
CA VAL A 121 -14.43 -9.23 -6.52
C VAL A 121 -13.87 -8.81 -7.89
N ARG A 122 -14.63 -8.01 -8.66
CA ARG A 122 -14.16 -7.49 -9.96
C ARG A 122 -12.88 -6.66 -9.84
N LYS A 123 -12.76 -5.84 -8.79
CA LYS A 123 -11.56 -5.04 -8.54
C LYS A 123 -10.37 -5.93 -8.14
N SER A 124 -10.57 -6.96 -7.34
CA SER A 124 -9.54 -7.93 -6.94
C SER A 124 -8.98 -8.67 -8.15
N VAL A 125 -9.84 -9.19 -9.03
CA VAL A 125 -9.42 -9.85 -10.28
C VAL A 125 -8.65 -8.89 -11.19
N ARG A 126 -9.11 -7.63 -11.35
CA ARG A 126 -8.33 -6.61 -12.08
C ARG A 126 -6.98 -6.33 -11.45
N SER A 127 -6.88 -6.37 -10.12
CA SER A 127 -5.63 -6.15 -9.39
C SER A 127 -4.63 -7.27 -9.62
N ILE A 128 -5.07 -8.54 -9.70
CA ILE A 128 -4.25 -9.67 -10.14
C ILE A 128 -3.68 -9.41 -11.55
N GLY A 129 -4.54 -9.00 -12.49
CA GLY A 129 -4.10 -8.65 -13.85
C GLY A 129 -3.08 -7.51 -13.88
N ARG A 130 -3.25 -6.47 -13.06
CA ARG A 130 -2.27 -5.39 -12.93
C ARG A 130 -0.94 -5.86 -12.35
N CYS A 131 -0.95 -6.78 -11.39
CA CYS A 131 0.26 -7.41 -10.89
C CYS A 131 1.00 -8.21 -11.98
N ALA A 132 0.28 -8.94 -12.83
CA ALA A 132 0.86 -9.67 -13.95
C ALA A 132 1.56 -8.74 -14.96
N VAL A 133 0.94 -7.60 -15.28
CA VAL A 133 1.54 -6.58 -16.17
C VAL A 133 2.75 -5.91 -15.53
N LYS A 134 2.68 -5.63 -14.21
CA LYS A 134 3.75 -4.96 -13.48
C LYS A 134 4.98 -5.85 -13.26
N LEU A 135 4.78 -7.16 -13.07
CA LEU A 135 5.81 -8.13 -12.73
C LEU A 135 5.79 -9.27 -13.76
N PRO A 136 6.57 -9.16 -14.86
CA PRO A 136 6.60 -10.19 -15.91
C PRO A 136 6.94 -11.59 -15.37
N ASP A 137 7.89 -11.69 -14.44
CA ASP A 137 8.32 -12.94 -13.79
C ASP A 137 7.23 -13.57 -12.91
N ALA A 138 6.17 -12.83 -12.59
CA ALA A 138 5.03 -13.32 -11.84
C ALA A 138 3.78 -13.50 -12.70
N ALA A 139 3.83 -13.16 -14.00
CA ALA A 139 2.68 -13.23 -14.88
C ALA A 139 2.09 -14.65 -14.96
N GLU A 140 2.93 -15.68 -15.12
CA GLU A 140 2.47 -17.06 -15.10
C GLU A 140 1.77 -17.45 -13.79
N ARG A 141 2.30 -16.99 -12.65
CA ARG A 141 1.71 -17.25 -11.34
C ARG A 141 0.35 -16.59 -11.23
N CYS A 142 0.22 -15.34 -11.67
CA CYS A 142 -1.05 -14.60 -11.66
C CYS A 142 -2.14 -15.28 -12.51
N VAL A 143 -1.78 -15.96 -13.61
CA VAL A 143 -2.72 -16.70 -14.47
C VAL A 143 -3.13 -18.04 -13.86
N LYS A 144 -2.29 -18.62 -13.01
CA LYS A 144 -2.53 -19.90 -12.32
C LYS A 144 -3.32 -19.75 -11.02
N VAL A 145 -3.64 -18.52 -10.61
CA VAL A 145 -4.45 -18.22 -9.40
C VAL A 145 -5.88 -18.69 -9.54
#